data_AF-A0A9D5NDR2-F1
#
_entry.id   AF-A0A9D5NDR2-F1
#
_cell.length_a   1.000
_cell.length_b   1.000
_cell.length_c   1.000
_cell.angle_alpha   90.00
_cell.angle_beta   90.00
_cell.angle_gamma   90.00
#
_symmetry.space_group_name_H-M   'P 1'
#
loop_
_entity.id
_entity.type
_entity.pdbx_description
1 polymer ?
#
loop_
_entity_poly.entity_id
_entity_poly.type
_entity_poly.pdbx_seq_one_letter_code
_entity_poly.pdbx_strand_id
1 'polypeptide(L)'
;MKKNYRIRDSLILYSALSNKRKVLNQFTNNKYETVLNKLTQDNFLSDEFNDYEFKKIFTSYKRKINYYEYSDITKAKAHKNIVRIMDEKGISNYRVYKDLKLNPGNINDYLTNGNVKKVSRDTVKAIFNYICNY
;
A
#
# COMPACT_ATOMS: atom_id res chain seq x y z
N MET A 1 6.09 -25.60 -25.34
CA MET A 1 6.22 -24.75 -24.13
C MET A 1 5.21 -25.20 -23.08
N LYS A 2 5.66 -25.62 -21.89
CA LYS A 2 4.74 -25.89 -20.77
C LYS A 2 3.97 -24.59 -20.45
N LYS A 3 2.63 -24.61 -20.52
CA LYS A 3 1.80 -23.49 -20.07
C LYS A 3 2.05 -23.30 -18.57
N ASN A 4 2.67 -22.18 -18.19
CA ASN A 4 2.87 -21.85 -16.79
C ASN A 4 1.56 -21.23 -16.25
N TYR A 5 0.69 -22.09 -15.72
CA TYR A 5 -0.65 -21.73 -15.27
C TYR A 5 -0.64 -20.64 -14.19
N ARG A 6 0.39 -20.61 -13.32
CA ARG A 6 0.55 -19.57 -12.27
C ARG A 6 0.69 -18.15 -12.82
N ILE A 7 1.49 -17.99 -13.86
CA ILE A 7 1.70 -16.70 -14.53
C ILE A 7 0.41 -16.27 -15.23
N ARG A 8 -0.30 -17.22 -15.86
CA ARG A 8 -1.57 -16.96 -16.55
C ARG A 8 -2.64 -16.43 -15.60
N ASP A 9 -2.84 -17.06 -14.45
CA ASP A 9 -3.91 -16.69 -13.51
C ASP A 9 -3.62 -15.33 -12.85
N SER A 10 -2.35 -15.08 -12.55
CA SER A 10 -1.83 -13.77 -12.09
C SER A 10 -2.07 -12.63 -13.10
N LEU A 11 -1.81 -12.89 -14.38
CA LEU A 11 -2.05 -11.94 -15.49
C LEU A 11 -3.53 -11.71 -15.75
N ILE A 12 -4.37 -12.74 -15.64
CA ILE A 12 -5.83 -12.64 -15.75
C ILE A 12 -6.36 -11.75 -14.62
N LEU A 13 -5.93 -11.98 -13.38
CA LEU A 13 -6.35 -11.16 -12.24
C LEU A 13 -5.91 -9.70 -12.41
N TYR A 14 -4.62 -9.46 -12.69
CA TYR A 14 -4.12 -8.09 -12.90
C TYR A 14 -4.87 -7.36 -14.03
N SER A 15 -5.14 -8.06 -15.14
CA SER A 15 -5.77 -7.47 -16.32
C SER A 15 -7.26 -7.19 -16.11
N ALA A 16 -7.97 -8.07 -15.38
CA ALA A 16 -9.35 -7.86 -14.96
C ALA A 16 -9.47 -6.63 -14.04
N LEU A 17 -8.59 -6.54 -13.05
CA LEU A 17 -8.62 -5.51 -12.03
C LEU A 17 -8.10 -4.15 -12.55
N SER A 18 -7.15 -4.13 -13.49
CA SER A 18 -6.57 -2.91 -14.07
C SER A 18 -7.29 -2.41 -15.33
N ASN A 19 -8.47 -2.96 -15.63
CA ASN A 19 -9.26 -2.70 -16.85
C ASN A 19 -8.43 -2.80 -18.15
N LYS A 20 -7.47 -3.73 -18.20
CA LYS A 20 -6.62 -4.00 -19.37
C LYS A 20 -7.30 -5.03 -20.27
N ARG A 21 -8.46 -4.64 -20.81
CA ARG A 21 -9.37 -5.49 -21.61
C ARG A 21 -8.66 -6.28 -22.71
N LYS A 22 -7.72 -5.65 -23.43
CA LYS A 22 -6.96 -6.27 -24.52
C LYS A 22 -6.10 -7.46 -24.05
N VAL A 23 -5.45 -7.31 -22.89
CA VAL A 23 -4.59 -8.35 -22.30
C VAL A 23 -5.48 -9.46 -21.73
N LEU A 24 -6.55 -9.11 -21.02
CA LEU A 24 -7.45 -10.09 -20.44
C LEU A 24 -8.12 -10.96 -21.52
N ASN A 25 -8.63 -10.36 -22.60
CA ASN A 25 -9.25 -11.08 -23.72
C ASN A 25 -8.31 -12.10 -24.36
N GLN A 26 -7.02 -11.78 -24.45
CA GLN A 26 -5.98 -12.67 -24.99
C GLN A 26 -5.79 -13.92 -24.11
N PHE A 27 -6.00 -13.81 -22.79
CA PHE A 27 -5.82 -14.93 -21.84
C PHE A 27 -7.12 -15.68 -21.50
N THR A 28 -8.28 -15.05 -21.65
CA THR A 28 -9.62 -15.61 -21.36
C THR A 28 -10.40 -16.05 -22.60
N ASN A 29 -9.83 -15.94 -23.81
CA ASN A 29 -10.51 -16.22 -25.07
C ASN A 29 -11.85 -15.47 -25.18
N ASN A 30 -11.83 -14.15 -24.99
CA ASN A 30 -12.99 -13.25 -25.04
C ASN A 30 -14.09 -13.48 -23.96
N LYS A 31 -13.83 -14.25 -22.89
CA LYS A 31 -14.77 -14.45 -21.77
C LYS A 31 -14.62 -13.43 -20.63
N TYR A 32 -14.35 -12.17 -20.99
CA TYR A 32 -14.05 -11.05 -20.07
C TYR A 32 -15.11 -10.86 -18.98
N GLU A 33 -16.38 -10.73 -19.35
CA GLU A 33 -17.48 -10.42 -18.42
C GLU A 33 -17.65 -11.52 -17.36
N THR A 34 -17.51 -12.79 -17.76
CA THR A 34 -17.67 -13.94 -16.87
C THR A 34 -16.58 -14.01 -15.81
N VAL A 35 -15.34 -13.65 -16.16
CA VAL A 35 -14.21 -13.66 -15.21
C VAL A 35 -14.29 -12.44 -14.28
N LEU A 36 -14.64 -11.26 -14.81
CA LEU A 36 -14.78 -10.05 -14.02
C LEU A 36 -15.87 -10.21 -12.96
N ASN A 37 -17.06 -10.70 -13.36
CA ASN A 37 -18.19 -10.90 -12.45
C ASN A 37 -17.90 -11.89 -11.32
N LYS A 38 -17.07 -12.92 -11.58
CA LYS A 38 -16.62 -13.87 -10.54
C LYS A 38 -15.64 -13.23 -9.56
N LEU A 39 -14.72 -12.41 -10.05
CA LEU A 39 -13.71 -11.73 -9.23
C LEU A 39 -14.27 -10.62 -8.34
N THR A 40 -15.41 -10.03 -8.73
CA THR A 40 -16.08 -8.95 -8.00
C THR A 40 -17.10 -9.45 -6.97
N GLN A 41 -17.42 -10.75 -6.94
CA GLN A 41 -18.19 -11.33 -5.84
C GLN A 41 -17.30 -11.44 -4.59
N ASP A 42 -17.77 -10.91 -3.46
CA ASP A 42 -17.00 -10.71 -2.21
C ASP A 42 -16.40 -12.00 -1.59
N ASN A 43 -16.65 -13.18 -2.16
CA ASN A 43 -16.18 -14.48 -1.68
C ASN A 43 -15.24 -15.23 -2.66
N PHE A 44 -14.63 -14.59 -3.67
CA PHE A 44 -13.71 -15.28 -4.59
C PHE A 44 -12.39 -15.75 -3.92
N LEU A 45 -12.14 -15.37 -2.67
CA LEU A 45 -11.02 -15.87 -1.87
C LEU A 45 -11.42 -17.13 -1.08
N SER A 46 -12.07 -18.11 -1.72
CA SER A 46 -12.15 -19.45 -1.17
C SER A 46 -10.81 -20.18 -1.40
N ASP A 47 -10.58 -21.26 -0.65
CA ASP A 47 -9.31 -22.01 -0.52
C ASP A 47 -8.61 -22.41 -1.83
N GLU A 48 -9.26 -22.28 -3.00
CA GLU A 48 -8.71 -22.51 -4.34
C GLU A 48 -7.59 -21.53 -4.76
N PHE A 49 -7.52 -20.31 -4.19
CA PHE A 49 -6.52 -19.29 -4.58
C PHE A 49 -5.57 -18.93 -3.43
N ASN A 50 -5.13 -19.93 -2.67
CA ASN A 50 -4.21 -19.77 -1.54
C ASN A 50 -2.73 -19.57 -1.96
N ASP A 51 -2.45 -19.31 -3.25
CA ASP A 51 -1.10 -19.06 -3.74
C ASP A 51 -0.61 -17.67 -3.27
N TYR A 52 0.62 -17.63 -2.73
CA TYR A 52 1.27 -16.44 -2.24
C TYR A 52 1.35 -15.33 -3.30
N GLU A 53 1.61 -15.70 -4.56
CA GLU A 53 1.69 -14.74 -5.67
C GLU A 53 0.34 -14.08 -5.96
N PHE A 54 -0.75 -14.86 -5.91
CA PHE A 54 -2.11 -14.36 -6.11
C PHE A 54 -2.49 -13.36 -5.00
N LYS A 55 -2.26 -13.73 -3.74
CA LYS A 55 -2.49 -12.86 -2.58
C LYS A 55 -1.72 -11.54 -2.69
N LYS A 56 -0.46 -11.58 -3.14
CA LYS A 56 0.38 -10.40 -3.34
C LYS A 56 -0.19 -9.47 -4.43
N ILE A 57 -0.60 -10.01 -5.57
CA ILE A 57 -1.16 -9.21 -6.68
C ILE A 57 -2.50 -8.59 -6.27
N PHE A 58 -3.40 -9.39 -5.68
CA PHE A 58 -4.70 -8.91 -5.21
C PHE A 58 -4.57 -7.85 -4.13
N THR A 59 -3.66 -8.06 -3.17
CA THR A 59 -3.34 -7.05 -2.14
C THR A 59 -2.78 -5.77 -2.77
N SER A 60 -1.90 -5.87 -3.76
CA SER A 60 -1.38 -4.71 -4.47
C SER A 60 -2.47 -3.95 -5.23
N TYR A 61 -3.44 -4.66 -5.81
CA TYR A 61 -4.59 -4.04 -6.46
C TYR A 61 -5.50 -3.34 -5.46
N LYS A 62 -5.90 -4.02 -4.36
CA LYS A 62 -6.70 -3.44 -3.29
C LYS A 62 -6.02 -2.18 -2.71
N ARG A 63 -4.70 -2.21 -2.55
CA ARG A 63 -3.90 -1.03 -2.17
C ARG A 63 -3.94 0.10 -3.19
N LYS A 64 -4.01 -0.20 -4.49
CA LYS A 64 -4.10 0.81 -5.54
C LYS A 64 -5.47 1.48 -5.59
N ILE A 65 -6.55 0.71 -5.44
CA ILE A 65 -7.92 1.28 -5.44
C ILE A 65 -8.20 2.06 -4.15
N ASN A 66 -7.70 1.59 -3.00
CA ASN A 66 -7.90 2.24 -1.70
C ASN A 66 -6.63 3.00 -1.27
N TYR A 67 -5.94 3.63 -2.22
CA TYR A 67 -4.61 4.21 -2.00
C TYR A 67 -4.56 5.16 -0.80
N TYR A 68 -5.53 6.06 -0.66
CA TYR A 68 -5.55 7.05 0.42
C TYR A 68 -5.72 6.38 1.79
N GLU A 69 -6.61 5.39 1.91
CA GLU A 69 -6.84 4.65 3.14
C GLU A 69 -5.60 3.84 3.54
N TYR A 70 -5.00 3.10 2.61
CA TYR A 70 -3.77 2.34 2.87
C TYR A 70 -2.57 3.24 3.18
N SER A 71 -2.49 4.40 2.53
CA SER A 71 -1.48 5.42 2.81
C SER A 71 -1.61 5.90 4.27
N ASP A 72 -2.82 6.19 4.72
CA ASP A 72 -3.08 6.65 6.07
C ASP A 72 -2.80 5.58 7.12
N ILE A 73 -3.21 4.32 6.88
CA ILE A 73 -2.86 3.19 7.75
C ILE A 73 -1.34 3.03 7.85
N THR A 74 -0.63 3.18 6.75
CA THR A 74 0.85 3.08 6.72
C THR A 74 1.50 4.20 7.53
N LYS A 75 1.03 5.44 7.36
CA LYS A 75 1.53 6.60 8.12
C LYS A 75 1.23 6.49 9.62
N ALA A 76 0.08 5.91 10.00
CA ALA A 76 -0.28 5.67 11.39
C ALA A 76 0.59 4.58 12.03
N LYS A 77 0.92 3.51 11.30
CA LYS A 77 1.86 2.49 11.79
C LYS A 77 3.27 3.06 11.97
N ALA A 78 3.72 3.88 11.02
CA ALA A 78 5.01 4.57 11.11
C ALA A 78 5.04 5.54 12.30
N HIS A 79 3.95 6.27 12.56
CA HIS A 79 3.86 7.22 13.68
C HIS A 79 4.19 6.55 15.02
N LYS A 80 3.59 5.39 15.30
CA LYS A 80 3.86 4.63 16.54
C LYS A 80 5.35 4.31 16.72
N ASN A 81 6.01 3.89 15.65
CA ASN A 81 7.44 3.58 15.68
C ASN A 81 8.30 4.84 15.81
N ILE A 82 7.93 5.92 15.12
CA ILE A 82 8.64 7.19 15.13
C ILE A 82 8.65 7.78 16.55
N VAL A 83 7.48 7.91 17.17
CA VAL A 83 7.35 8.47 18.52
C VAL A 83 8.15 7.65 19.52
N ARG A 84 8.08 6.31 19.44
CA ARG A 84 8.86 5.41 20.30
C ARG A 84 10.37 5.64 20.16
N ILE A 85 10.89 5.66 18.93
CA ILE A 85 12.34 5.86 18.69
C ILE A 85 12.78 7.26 19.11
N MET A 86 11.94 8.28 18.88
CA MET A 86 12.22 9.65 19.32
C MET A 86 12.32 9.75 20.84
N ASP A 87 11.42 9.08 21.57
CA ASP A 87 11.44 9.03 23.03
C ASP A 87 12.71 8.30 23.54
N GLU A 88 13.00 7.12 22.99
CA GLU A 88 14.21 6.33 23.30
C GLU A 88 15.51 7.13 23.08
N LYS A 89 15.54 8.00 22.08
CA LYS A 89 16.72 8.82 21.71
C LYS A 89 16.68 10.26 22.24
N GLY A 90 15.62 10.68 22.94
CA GLY A 90 15.46 12.06 23.40
C GLY A 90 15.37 13.12 22.28
N ILE A 91 14.86 12.74 21.10
CA ILE A 91 14.72 13.64 19.95
C ILE A 91 13.44 14.46 20.09
N SER A 92 13.56 15.79 20.12
CA SER A 92 12.38 16.66 20.17
C SER A 92 11.73 16.85 18.81
N ASN A 93 10.42 17.11 18.78
CA ASN A 93 9.71 17.51 17.55
C ASN A 93 10.38 18.70 16.85
N TYR A 94 10.94 19.63 17.64
CA TYR A 94 11.71 20.78 17.14
C TYR A 94 12.86 20.35 16.24
N ARG A 95 13.67 19.39 16.68
CA ARG A 95 14.80 18.87 15.91
C ARG A 95 14.35 18.30 14.57
N VAL A 96 13.28 17.51 14.58
CA VAL A 96 12.71 16.91 13.37
C VAL A 96 12.29 17.95 12.34
N TYR A 97 11.42 18.91 12.70
CA TYR A 97 10.95 19.87 11.68
C TYR A 97 12.01 20.91 11.32
N LYS A 98 12.93 21.25 12.23
CA LYS A 98 13.96 22.25 11.98
C LYS A 98 15.04 21.70 11.04
N ASP A 99 15.55 20.51 11.33
CA ASP A 99 16.67 19.94 10.59
C ASP A 99 16.23 19.45 9.20
N LEU A 100 15.00 18.92 9.10
CA LEU A 100 14.40 18.51 7.82
C LEU A 100 13.73 19.66 7.05
N LYS A 101 13.74 20.89 7.60
CA LYS A 101 13.09 22.08 7.00
C LYS A 101 11.62 21.83 6.64
N LEU A 102 10.89 21.16 7.52
CA LEU A 102 9.48 20.82 7.35
C LEU A 102 8.56 21.87 8.00
N ASN A 103 7.30 21.90 7.59
CA ASN A 103 6.30 22.79 8.19
C ASN A 103 6.04 22.41 9.67
N PRO A 104 6.34 23.29 10.65
CA PRO A 104 6.23 22.93 12.06
C PRO A 104 4.82 22.55 12.50
N GLY A 105 3.79 23.22 11.97
CA GLY A 105 2.39 22.95 12.31
C GLY A 105 1.94 21.55 11.88
N ASN A 106 2.26 21.17 10.64
CA ASN A 106 1.94 19.84 10.12
C ASN A 106 2.70 18.74 10.86
N ILE A 107 4.00 18.97 11.14
CA ILE A 107 4.82 17.97 11.83
C ILE A 107 4.42 17.81 13.28
N ASN A 108 4.16 18.90 14.00
CA ASN A 108 3.68 18.81 15.39
C ASN A 108 2.33 18.10 15.47
N ASP A 109 1.39 18.40 14.57
CA ASP A 109 0.09 17.71 14.56
C ASP A 109 0.23 16.22 14.25
N TYR A 110 1.16 15.85 13.36
CA TYR A 110 1.46 14.44 13.10
C TYR A 110 2.15 13.75 14.29
N LEU A 111 3.24 14.32 14.82
CA LEU A 111 4.04 13.68 15.86
C LEU A 111 3.31 13.62 17.21
N THR A 112 2.61 14.68 17.58
CA THR A 112 1.87 14.75 18.85
C THR A 112 0.52 14.06 18.77
N ASN A 113 -0.28 14.34 17.73
CA ASN A 113 -1.68 13.89 17.66
C ASN A 113 -1.90 12.70 16.71
N GLY A 114 -0.87 12.25 15.99
CA GLY A 114 -1.00 11.17 15.02
C GLY A 114 -1.78 11.56 13.76
N ASN A 115 -1.95 12.87 13.47
CA ASN A 115 -2.75 13.32 12.32
C ASN A 115 -2.06 13.01 10.98
N VAL A 116 -2.38 11.84 10.43
CA VAL A 116 -1.81 11.35 9.17
C VAL A 116 -2.20 12.19 7.95
N LYS A 117 -3.31 12.95 8.00
CA LYS A 117 -3.82 13.69 6.84
C LYS A 117 -2.96 14.89 6.45
N LYS A 118 -2.19 15.44 7.39
CA LYS A 118 -1.34 16.63 7.18
C LYS A 118 0.09 16.32 6.70
N VAL A 119 0.44 15.04 6.57
CA VAL A 119 1.77 14.60 6.14
C VAL A 119 1.71 13.62 4.97
N SER A 120 2.67 13.76 4.05
CA SER A 120 2.84 12.82 2.95
C SER A 120 3.62 11.57 3.39
N ARG A 121 3.59 10.51 2.58
CA ARG A 121 4.40 9.31 2.84
C ARG A 121 5.90 9.61 2.80
N ASP A 122 6.32 10.53 1.93
CA ASP A 122 7.72 10.90 1.79
C ASP A 122 8.21 11.69 3.00
N THR A 123 7.37 12.59 3.54
CA THR A 123 7.66 13.27 4.80
C THR A 123 7.83 12.26 5.94
N VAL A 124 6.91 11.31 6.07
CA VAL A 124 7.01 10.26 7.11
C VAL A 124 8.28 9.41 6.94
N LYS A 125 8.64 9.06 5.70
CA LYS A 125 9.89 8.33 5.40
C LYS A 125 11.13 9.15 5.75
N ALA A 126 11.15 10.45 5.45
CA ALA A 126 12.24 11.34 5.79
C ALA A 126 12.44 11.45 7.31
N ILE A 127 11.34 11.59 8.06
CA ILE A 127 11.37 11.59 9.53
C ILE A 127 11.92 10.27 10.06
N PHE A 128 11.41 9.13 9.58
CA PHE A 128 11.88 7.82 10.02
C PHE A 128 13.38 7.61 9.75
N ASN A 129 13.86 7.99 8.57
CA ASN A 129 15.28 7.90 8.24
C ASN A 129 16.13 8.84 9.11
N TYR A 130 15.64 10.04 9.38
CA TYR A 130 16.32 11.00 10.26
C TYR A 130 16.48 10.45 11.67
N ILE A 131 15.41 10.00 12.32
CA ILE A 131 15.47 9.52 13.71
C ILE A 131 16.29 8.22 13.85
N CYS A 132 16.30 7.35 12.82
CA CYS A 132 17.11 6.15 12.86
C CYS A 132 18.61 6.45 12.82
N ASN A 133 19.02 7.53 12.11
CA ASN A 133 20.41 7.93 11.94
C ASN A 133 20.84 9.12 12.82
N TYR A 134 19.95 9.62 13.67
CA TYR A 134 20.23 10.64 14.68
C TYR A 134 21.07 10.05 15.82
#